data_AF-A0A1Z3N6X0-F1
#
_entry.id   AF-A0A1Z3N6X0-F1
#
_cell.length_a   1.000
_cell.length_b   1.000
_cell.length_c   1.000
_cell.angle_alpha   90.00
_cell.angle_beta   90.00
_cell.angle_gamma   90.00
#
_symmetry.space_group_name_H-M   'P 1'
#
loop_
_entity.id
_entity.type
_entity.pdbx_description
1 polymer ?
#
loop_
_entity_poly.entity_id
_entity_poly.type
_entity_poly.pdbx_seq_one_letter_code
_entity_poly.pdbx_strand_id
1 'polypeptide(L)'
;MKIIGKIAFILAVSPLLVALNTQDTGHRVNRGTTKAIHAHNVCKKVVNATADKDFFVPTKTAAEWTAFRAATITSVSLTKCGSCLDILNNNGSEGDGIYYIDPTGSSPYPVYCDMTTDGGGWTRIFKHNISGGYFTDATDASSKNTTTPTADLYSILNKIDHFKTPGNKYQFRLTWPGENLKNIWFQTTNPTADVNVAGYKTVFVQGYTNYWGGLELGNGAHGPAQTSSYLEGSVNHVNWFYSVGAYVVWGTTPPGIPASDVLGASHGVQEVNLWMKEDDTHTVYNSCKAILDAGASKGDGIYTIDIDGAGATAPYEVFCDMTTSGGGWTLVAYSNGTVTGTTPNDFFVNTYNLAAAGKHIMPTQQASVNPEAFSIAVNTTDAMFVSPSYNSGAPIIDLAGGNWNYNNTKCTGNLRHTSRTAGCAGQNANDNYNSSDAFNIAFNSGNEGIVPTYKATEVCYSGKGNACNFKFYLR
;
A
#
# COMPACT_ATOMS: atom_id res chain seq x y z
N MET A 1 17.65 76.84 -27.99
CA MET A 1 17.65 75.84 -26.90
C MET A 1 16.34 75.06 -26.99
N LYS A 2 16.34 73.72 -27.11
CA LYS A 2 16.35 72.75 -25.99
C LYS A 2 15.21 73.03 -24.99
N ILE A 3 14.31 72.10 -24.62
CA ILE A 3 14.29 70.63 -24.79
C ILE A 3 12.87 70.08 -24.47
N ILE A 4 12.46 68.97 -25.12
CA ILE A 4 11.62 67.82 -24.65
C ILE A 4 10.48 68.13 -23.61
N GLY A 5 9.21 67.76 -23.76
CA GLY A 5 8.59 66.63 -24.49
C GLY A 5 8.09 65.54 -23.51
N LYS A 6 6.82 65.13 -23.58
CA LYS A 6 6.29 63.93 -22.89
C LYS A 6 4.92 63.51 -23.47
N ILE A 7 4.96 62.78 -24.58
CA ILE A 7 3.82 61.94 -25.00
C ILE A 7 3.89 60.67 -24.15
N ALA A 8 2.86 60.40 -23.36
CA ALA A 8 2.77 59.17 -22.57
C ALA A 8 2.38 58.01 -23.48
N PHE A 9 3.38 57.33 -24.04
CA PHE A 9 3.16 56.03 -24.69
C PHE A 9 2.88 54.99 -23.59
N ILE A 10 1.62 54.59 -23.44
CA ILE A 10 1.27 53.44 -22.60
C ILE A 10 1.71 52.19 -23.37
N LEU A 11 2.94 51.75 -23.13
CA LEU A 11 3.37 50.40 -23.48
C LEU A 11 2.64 49.42 -22.55
N ALA A 12 1.48 48.94 -22.99
CA ALA A 12 0.86 47.75 -22.43
C ALA A 12 1.67 46.52 -22.86
N VAL A 13 2.86 46.32 -22.28
CA VAL A 13 3.57 45.05 -22.35
C VAL A 13 2.86 44.09 -21.41
N SER A 14 1.79 43.47 -21.89
CA SER A 14 1.35 42.20 -21.32
C SER A 14 2.44 41.17 -21.61
N PRO A 15 3.13 40.60 -20.61
CA PRO A 15 3.91 39.41 -20.83
C PRO A 15 2.91 38.27 -21.00
N LEU A 16 2.46 38.06 -22.25
CA LEU A 16 1.75 36.85 -22.61
C LEU A 16 2.78 35.71 -22.54
N LEU A 17 3.01 35.18 -21.34
CA LEU A 17 3.59 33.86 -21.16
C LEU A 17 2.59 32.88 -21.78
N VAL A 18 2.75 32.64 -23.07
CA VAL A 18 2.14 31.50 -23.74
C VAL A 18 2.74 30.27 -23.07
N ALA A 19 1.97 29.64 -22.19
CA ALA A 19 2.41 28.45 -21.46
C ALA A 19 2.58 27.30 -22.46
N LEU A 20 3.80 27.16 -22.99
CA LEU A 20 4.20 26.02 -23.80
C LEU A 20 4.06 24.73 -22.99
N ASN A 21 3.89 23.62 -23.71
CA ASN A 21 3.63 22.27 -23.20
C ASN A 21 2.15 21.94 -22.91
N THR A 22 1.22 22.46 -23.70
CA THR A 22 -0.15 21.93 -23.79
C THR A 22 -0.47 21.57 -25.24
N GLN A 23 -1.55 20.82 -25.47
CA GLN A 23 -2.04 20.55 -26.82
C GLN A 23 -2.24 21.85 -27.63
N ASP A 24 -2.88 22.86 -27.04
CA ASP A 24 -3.24 24.11 -27.74
C ASP A 24 -2.05 25.03 -28.05
N THR A 25 -0.95 24.93 -27.28
CA THR A 25 0.25 25.77 -27.42
C THR A 25 1.42 25.06 -28.10
N GLY A 26 1.34 23.74 -28.28
CA GLY A 26 2.47 22.91 -28.67
C GLY A 26 3.44 22.64 -27.51
N HIS A 27 4.33 21.66 -27.70
CA HIS A 27 5.29 21.25 -26.66
C HIS A 27 6.73 21.57 -27.05
N ARG A 28 7.58 21.84 -26.06
CA ARG A 28 9.03 21.95 -26.23
C ARG A 28 9.68 20.64 -25.80
N VAL A 29 10.56 20.10 -26.63
CA VAL A 29 11.39 18.92 -26.33
C VAL A 29 12.84 19.35 -26.30
N ASN A 30 13.41 19.42 -25.10
CA ASN A 30 14.77 19.92 -24.88
C ASN A 30 15.81 19.00 -25.55
N ARG A 31 16.95 19.58 -25.96
CA ARG A 31 18.14 18.83 -26.41
C ARG A 31 18.48 17.66 -25.49
N GLY A 32 18.81 16.51 -26.07
CA GLY A 32 19.19 15.30 -25.33
C GLY A 32 18.08 14.69 -24.44
N THR A 33 16.81 15.06 -24.62
CA THR A 33 15.69 14.53 -23.81
C THR A 33 14.63 13.82 -24.63
N THR A 34 13.89 12.94 -23.96
CA THR A 34 12.65 12.35 -24.47
C THR A 34 11.46 13.00 -23.77
N LYS A 35 10.41 13.30 -24.53
CA LYS A 35 9.12 13.74 -23.98
C LYS A 35 7.96 12.94 -24.55
N ALA A 36 7.14 12.36 -23.68
CA ALA A 36 5.82 11.83 -24.05
C ALA A 36 4.88 13.00 -24.35
N ILE A 37 4.23 12.94 -25.51
CA ILE A 37 3.26 13.93 -25.97
C ILE A 37 2.01 13.17 -26.36
N HIS A 38 0.90 13.42 -25.67
CA HIS A 38 -0.43 12.99 -26.08
C HIS A 38 -1.17 14.18 -26.70
N ALA A 39 -1.77 13.96 -27.87
CA ALA A 39 -2.58 14.97 -28.55
C ALA A 39 -3.50 14.25 -29.54
N HIS A 40 -4.75 14.72 -29.65
CA HIS A 40 -5.75 14.20 -30.59
C HIS A 40 -5.85 12.66 -30.58
N ASN A 41 -5.99 12.09 -29.38
CA ASN A 41 -6.11 10.64 -29.13
C ASN A 41 -4.90 9.79 -29.57
N VAL A 42 -3.71 10.40 -29.71
CA VAL A 42 -2.47 9.68 -30.02
C VAL A 42 -1.32 10.15 -29.13
N CYS A 43 -0.72 9.22 -28.38
CA CYS A 43 0.54 9.46 -27.67
C CYS A 43 1.74 8.99 -28.49
N LYS A 44 2.80 9.80 -28.55
CA LYS A 44 4.15 9.39 -28.96
C LYS A 44 5.20 10.02 -28.04
N LYS A 45 6.25 9.26 -27.76
CA LYS A 45 7.49 9.79 -27.16
C LYS A 45 8.36 10.37 -28.26
N VAL A 46 8.57 11.68 -28.20
CA VAL A 46 9.47 12.41 -29.09
C VAL A 46 10.86 12.42 -28.44
N VAL A 47 11.82 11.76 -29.08
CA VAL A 47 13.22 11.73 -28.65
C VAL A 47 13.98 12.80 -29.41
N ASN A 48 14.50 13.81 -28.71
CA ASN A 48 15.42 14.79 -29.29
C ASN A 48 16.86 14.37 -28.99
N ALA A 49 17.50 13.71 -29.97
CA ALA A 49 18.88 13.22 -29.84
C ALA A 49 19.95 14.29 -30.18
N THR A 50 19.55 15.55 -30.39
CA THR A 50 20.51 16.63 -30.66
C THR A 50 21.12 17.19 -29.37
N ALA A 51 22.33 17.73 -29.47
CA ALA A 51 23.02 18.40 -28.36
C ALA A 51 22.92 19.94 -28.43
N ASP A 52 22.55 20.50 -29.59
CA ASP A 52 22.65 21.92 -29.92
C ASP A 52 21.32 22.69 -29.83
N LYS A 53 20.16 22.02 -29.93
CA LYS A 53 18.86 22.68 -30.07
C LYS A 53 17.69 21.92 -29.44
N ASP A 54 16.67 22.67 -29.08
CA ASP A 54 15.40 22.12 -28.62
C ASP A 54 14.41 22.11 -29.80
N PHE A 55 13.48 21.16 -29.84
CA PHE A 55 12.43 21.12 -30.86
C PHE A 55 11.10 21.65 -30.32
N PHE A 56 10.38 22.38 -31.16
CA PHE A 56 8.97 22.66 -30.98
C PHE A 56 8.15 21.59 -31.72
N VAL A 57 7.14 21.04 -31.04
CA VAL A 57 6.23 20.03 -31.56
C VAL A 57 4.84 20.64 -31.67
N PRO A 58 4.31 20.89 -32.88
CA PRO A 58 3.01 21.50 -33.06
C PRO A 58 1.90 20.46 -32.86
N THR A 59 1.06 20.67 -31.85
CA THR A 59 -0.04 19.76 -31.46
C THR A 59 -1.41 20.43 -31.43
N LYS A 60 -1.53 21.71 -31.80
CA LYS A 60 -2.78 22.48 -31.69
C LYS A 60 -3.93 21.88 -32.49
N THR A 61 -3.65 21.43 -33.72
CA THR A 61 -4.61 20.72 -34.56
C THR A 61 -4.17 19.28 -34.83
N ALA A 62 -5.14 18.39 -35.06
CA ALA A 62 -4.87 17.01 -35.47
C ALA A 62 -4.08 16.92 -36.78
N ALA A 63 -4.22 17.91 -37.66
CA ALA A 63 -3.48 18.03 -38.92
C ALA A 63 -1.99 18.33 -38.67
N GLU A 64 -1.67 19.31 -37.83
CA GLU A 64 -0.29 19.64 -37.43
C GLU A 64 0.38 18.45 -36.75
N TRP A 65 -0.31 17.80 -35.79
CA TRP A 65 0.25 16.64 -35.10
C TRP A 65 0.52 15.48 -36.07
N THR A 66 -0.42 15.21 -36.99
CA THR A 66 -0.24 14.17 -38.02
C THR A 66 0.90 14.51 -38.97
N ALA A 67 1.03 15.76 -39.41
CA ALA A 67 2.11 16.21 -40.27
C ALA A 67 3.48 16.09 -39.58
N PHE A 68 3.60 16.48 -38.31
CA PHE A 68 4.82 16.29 -37.53
C PHE A 68 5.19 14.80 -37.40
N ARG A 69 4.21 13.93 -37.10
CA ARG A 69 4.47 12.47 -36.98
C ARG A 69 4.86 11.80 -38.30
N ALA A 70 4.49 12.37 -39.45
CA ALA A 70 4.85 11.87 -40.77
C ALA A 70 6.16 12.46 -41.31
N ALA A 71 6.74 13.47 -40.65
CA ALA A 71 7.94 14.14 -41.11
C ALA A 71 9.23 13.40 -40.72
N THR A 72 10.12 13.20 -41.69
CA THR A 72 11.50 12.74 -41.42
C THR A 72 12.33 13.92 -40.93
N ILE A 73 12.48 14.05 -39.61
CA ILE A 73 13.25 15.13 -38.97
C ILE A 73 14.60 14.56 -38.48
N THR A 74 15.72 15.10 -38.97
CA THR A 74 17.07 14.66 -38.59
C THR A 74 17.27 14.73 -37.07
N SER A 75 17.77 13.63 -36.49
CA SER A 75 18.03 13.48 -35.04
C SER A 75 16.81 13.60 -34.11
N VAL A 76 15.60 13.49 -34.67
CA VAL A 76 14.35 13.29 -33.91
C VAL A 76 13.78 11.92 -34.27
N SER A 77 13.38 11.14 -33.25
CA SER A 77 12.67 9.88 -33.47
C SER A 77 11.39 9.81 -32.63
N LEU A 78 10.46 8.98 -33.09
CA LEU A 78 9.15 8.78 -32.46
C LEU A 78 9.03 7.35 -31.98
N THR A 79 8.77 7.17 -30.70
CA THR A 79 8.50 5.86 -30.10
C THR A 79 7.11 5.82 -29.48
N LYS A 80 6.59 4.61 -29.25
CA LYS A 80 5.27 4.39 -28.63
C LYS A 80 5.28 4.77 -27.14
N CYS A 81 4.15 5.25 -26.62
CA CYS A 81 3.91 5.37 -25.19
C CYS A 81 3.32 4.03 -24.71
N GLY A 82 4.07 3.24 -23.95
CA GLY A 82 3.68 1.87 -23.60
C GLY A 82 2.55 1.77 -22.58
N SER A 83 2.49 2.73 -21.65
CA SER A 83 1.73 2.65 -20.40
C SER A 83 1.58 4.04 -19.77
N CYS A 84 0.85 4.13 -18.64
CA CYS A 84 0.79 5.35 -17.84
C CYS A 84 2.14 5.72 -17.20
N LEU A 85 2.92 4.74 -16.72
CA LEU A 85 4.24 4.99 -16.11
C LEU A 85 5.28 5.42 -17.16
N ASP A 86 5.25 4.87 -18.38
CA ASP A 86 6.10 5.32 -19.48
C ASP A 86 5.80 6.77 -19.89
N ILE A 87 4.53 7.19 -19.84
CA ILE A 87 4.13 8.58 -20.04
C ILE A 87 4.65 9.49 -18.91
N LEU A 88 4.49 9.06 -17.65
CA LEU A 88 4.96 9.80 -16.48
C LEU A 88 6.48 9.99 -16.48
N ASN A 89 7.24 8.91 -16.65
CA ASN A 89 8.70 8.90 -16.67
C ASN A 89 9.29 9.72 -17.83
N ASN A 90 8.52 9.96 -18.90
CA ASN A 90 8.91 10.80 -20.02
C ASN A 90 8.23 12.19 -19.98
N ASN A 91 7.89 12.71 -18.79
CA ASN A 91 7.37 14.08 -18.59
C ASN A 91 6.13 14.43 -19.45
N GLY A 92 5.28 13.43 -19.72
CA GLY A 92 4.03 13.59 -20.48
C GLY A 92 2.76 13.58 -19.63
N SER A 93 2.88 13.64 -18.31
CA SER A 93 1.72 13.76 -17.41
C SER A 93 1.11 15.17 -17.48
N GLU A 94 -0.20 15.22 -17.69
CA GLU A 94 -1.07 16.39 -17.60
C GLU A 94 -2.03 16.27 -16.39
N GLY A 95 -1.77 15.31 -15.48
CA GLY A 95 -2.64 14.96 -14.34
C GLY A 95 -3.38 13.63 -14.52
N ASP A 96 -4.30 13.31 -13.60
CA ASP A 96 -5.11 12.09 -13.65
C ASP A 96 -6.20 12.20 -14.72
N GLY A 97 -6.39 11.15 -15.53
CA GLY A 97 -7.34 11.22 -16.64
C GLY A 97 -7.14 10.17 -17.73
N ILE A 98 -7.70 10.43 -18.91
CA ILE A 98 -7.63 9.50 -20.04
C ILE A 98 -6.41 9.78 -20.91
N TYR A 99 -5.61 8.74 -21.12
CA TYR A 99 -4.45 8.74 -22.02
C TYR A 99 -4.58 7.60 -23.03
N TYR A 100 -3.93 7.76 -24.17
CA TYR A 100 -3.83 6.71 -25.19
C TYR A 100 -2.47 6.03 -25.11
N ILE A 101 -2.48 4.74 -24.80
CA ILE A 101 -1.27 3.90 -24.70
C ILE A 101 -1.23 2.90 -25.85
N ASP A 102 -0.04 2.41 -26.17
CA ASP A 102 0.23 1.47 -27.25
C ASP A 102 1.31 0.46 -26.77
N PRO A 103 0.96 -0.50 -25.88
CA PRO A 103 1.95 -1.42 -25.32
C PRO A 103 2.58 -2.33 -26.39
N THR A 104 1.79 -2.76 -27.38
CA THR A 104 2.26 -3.64 -28.46
C THR A 104 3.02 -2.87 -29.55
N GLY A 105 2.63 -1.63 -29.85
CA GLY A 105 3.15 -0.85 -30.98
C GLY A 105 2.31 -0.98 -32.26
N SER A 106 1.11 -1.59 -32.16
CA SER A 106 0.25 -1.94 -33.30
C SER A 106 -1.18 -1.43 -33.19
N SER A 107 -1.68 -1.15 -31.98
CA SER A 107 -3.07 -0.75 -31.75
C SER A 107 -3.19 0.06 -30.47
N PRO A 108 -3.09 1.41 -30.56
CA PRO A 108 -3.29 2.28 -29.41
C PRO A 108 -4.73 2.21 -28.88
N TYR A 109 -4.90 2.27 -27.57
CA TYR A 109 -6.23 2.30 -26.92
C TYR A 109 -6.25 3.22 -25.70
N PRO A 110 -7.43 3.78 -25.34
CA PRO A 110 -7.57 4.65 -24.18
C PRO A 110 -7.56 3.85 -22.87
N VAL A 111 -6.90 4.42 -21.86
CA VAL A 111 -6.90 3.94 -20.46
C VAL A 111 -7.08 5.12 -19.52
N TYR A 112 -7.56 4.86 -18.30
CA TYR A 112 -7.48 5.85 -17.23
C TYR A 112 -6.12 5.70 -16.54
N CYS A 113 -5.34 6.78 -16.50
CA CYS A 113 -4.10 6.87 -15.74
C CYS A 113 -4.30 7.65 -14.45
N ASP A 114 -3.81 7.09 -13.36
CA ASP A 114 -3.53 7.82 -12.12
C ASP A 114 -2.03 8.14 -12.09
N MET A 115 -1.74 9.42 -12.21
CA MET A 115 -0.44 10.06 -12.29
C MET A 115 -0.03 10.72 -10.96
N THR A 116 -0.87 10.67 -9.92
CA THR A 116 -0.65 11.38 -8.65
C THR A 116 -0.44 10.45 -7.45
N THR A 117 -1.26 9.40 -7.32
CA THR A 117 -1.34 8.61 -6.09
C THR A 117 -0.29 7.50 -6.08
N ASP A 118 0.33 7.25 -4.92
CA ASP A 118 1.40 6.25 -4.74
C ASP A 118 2.55 6.40 -5.77
N GLY A 119 2.93 7.64 -6.06
CA GLY A 119 3.97 7.99 -7.03
C GLY A 119 3.53 7.97 -8.50
N GLY A 120 2.23 7.78 -8.77
CA GLY A 120 1.64 7.86 -10.11
C GLY A 120 2.11 6.77 -11.08
N GLY A 121 1.69 6.91 -12.34
CA GLY A 121 1.98 5.98 -13.43
C GLY A 121 1.10 4.72 -13.43
N TRP A 122 0.04 4.71 -12.62
CA TRP A 122 -0.88 3.57 -12.48
C TRP A 122 -1.85 3.53 -13.65
N THR A 123 -1.88 2.41 -14.36
CA THR A 123 -2.84 2.13 -15.44
C THR A 123 -4.05 1.41 -14.86
N ARG A 124 -5.27 1.99 -14.95
CA ARG A 124 -6.48 1.25 -14.58
C ARG A 124 -6.73 0.15 -15.60
N ILE A 125 -6.76 -1.10 -15.14
CA ILE A 125 -7.05 -2.27 -15.97
C ILE A 125 -8.49 -2.77 -15.79
N PHE A 126 -9.15 -2.36 -14.70
CA PHE A 126 -10.51 -2.78 -14.38
C PHE A 126 -11.22 -1.76 -13.46
N LYS A 127 -12.52 -1.55 -13.70
CA LYS A 127 -13.47 -0.85 -12.82
C LYS A 127 -14.78 -1.64 -12.75
N HIS A 128 -15.31 -1.82 -11.55
CA HIS A 128 -16.65 -2.32 -11.30
C HIS A 128 -17.35 -1.39 -10.30
N ASN A 129 -18.21 -0.52 -10.80
CA ASN A 129 -19.15 0.26 -10.01
C ASN A 129 -20.55 -0.35 -10.15
N ILE A 130 -21.22 -0.65 -9.04
CA ILE A 130 -22.50 -1.38 -9.07
C ILE A 130 -23.66 -0.59 -9.70
N SER A 131 -23.48 0.71 -9.96
CA SER A 131 -24.41 1.51 -10.78
C SER A 131 -24.52 0.99 -12.22
N GLY A 132 -23.46 0.35 -12.72
CA GLY A 132 -23.44 -0.37 -13.99
C GLY A 132 -23.94 -1.81 -13.92
N GLY A 133 -24.35 -2.29 -12.74
CA GLY A 133 -24.75 -3.67 -12.48
C GLY A 133 -23.59 -4.60 -12.08
N TYR A 134 -23.75 -5.89 -12.39
CA TYR A 134 -22.76 -6.95 -12.18
C TYR A 134 -22.40 -7.56 -13.55
N PHE A 135 -21.24 -8.20 -13.64
CA PHE A 135 -20.82 -8.88 -14.87
C PHE A 135 -21.65 -10.16 -15.07
N THR A 136 -21.89 -10.57 -16.32
CA THR A 136 -22.70 -11.78 -16.58
C THR A 136 -21.92 -13.08 -16.35
N ASP A 137 -20.63 -13.07 -16.66
CA ASP A 137 -19.75 -14.24 -16.68
C ASP A 137 -18.27 -13.80 -16.87
N ALA A 138 -17.36 -14.78 -16.90
CA ALA A 138 -15.93 -14.55 -17.05
C ALA A 138 -15.53 -13.88 -18.38
N THR A 139 -16.28 -14.08 -19.46
CA THR A 139 -16.00 -13.41 -20.76
C THR A 139 -16.30 -11.92 -20.64
N ASP A 140 -17.46 -11.59 -20.05
CA ASP A 140 -17.88 -10.21 -19.82
C ASP A 140 -16.94 -9.50 -18.83
N ALA A 141 -16.51 -10.18 -17.76
CA ALA A 141 -15.55 -9.65 -16.80
C ALA A 141 -14.11 -9.54 -17.35
N SER A 142 -13.71 -10.36 -18.33
CA SER A 142 -12.36 -10.32 -18.91
C SER A 142 -12.14 -9.16 -19.88
N SER A 143 -13.21 -8.68 -20.56
CA SER A 143 -13.10 -7.62 -21.57
C SER A 143 -14.42 -6.84 -21.74
N LYS A 144 -14.55 -5.70 -21.04
CA LYS A 144 -15.75 -4.85 -21.03
C LYS A 144 -15.43 -3.40 -21.37
N ASN A 145 -16.23 -2.79 -22.25
CA ASN A 145 -16.20 -1.34 -22.54
C ASN A 145 -14.78 -0.80 -22.82
N THR A 146 -13.95 -1.57 -23.54
CA THR A 146 -12.50 -1.39 -23.66
C THR A 146 -12.05 -0.06 -24.31
N THR A 147 -12.97 0.67 -24.93
CA THR A 147 -12.79 2.01 -25.51
C THR A 147 -13.27 3.16 -24.60
N THR A 148 -13.95 2.83 -23.50
CA THR A 148 -14.57 3.80 -22.57
C THR A 148 -14.09 3.53 -21.13
N PRO A 149 -12.83 3.84 -20.81
CA PRO A 149 -12.23 3.60 -19.48
C PRO A 149 -12.87 4.35 -18.30
N THR A 150 -13.87 5.20 -18.54
CA THR A 150 -14.69 5.87 -17.52
C THR A 150 -15.98 5.12 -17.17
N ALA A 151 -16.41 4.15 -17.98
CA ALA A 151 -17.66 3.41 -17.81
C ALA A 151 -17.74 2.71 -16.43
N ASP A 152 -18.95 2.45 -15.96
CA ASP A 152 -19.16 1.85 -14.63
C ASP A 152 -18.71 0.39 -14.54
N LEU A 153 -18.88 -0.36 -15.63
CA LEU A 153 -18.16 -1.61 -15.85
C LEU A 153 -17.10 -1.37 -16.93
N TYR A 154 -15.83 -1.60 -16.62
CA TYR A 154 -14.71 -1.52 -17.56
C TYR A 154 -13.70 -2.61 -17.23
N SER A 155 -13.21 -3.30 -18.25
CA SER A 155 -12.20 -4.34 -18.09
C SER A 155 -11.35 -4.48 -19.34
N ILE A 156 -10.03 -4.47 -19.15
CA ILE A 156 -9.02 -4.94 -20.10
C ILE A 156 -8.18 -6.04 -19.44
N LEU A 157 -8.79 -6.88 -18.59
CA LEU A 157 -8.09 -7.95 -17.88
C LEU A 157 -7.44 -8.97 -18.84
N ASN A 158 -8.03 -9.19 -20.02
CA ASN A 158 -7.40 -9.94 -21.11
C ASN A 158 -6.10 -9.33 -21.68
N LYS A 159 -5.65 -8.16 -21.19
CA LYS A 159 -4.40 -7.48 -21.60
C LYS A 159 -3.37 -7.33 -20.48
N ILE A 160 -3.53 -7.94 -19.30
CA ILE A 160 -2.62 -7.68 -18.16
C ILE A 160 -1.15 -8.06 -18.43
N ASP A 161 -0.88 -9.03 -19.32
CA ASP A 161 0.48 -9.38 -19.76
C ASP A 161 1.23 -8.22 -20.43
N HIS A 162 0.52 -7.20 -20.95
CA HIS A 162 1.13 -5.98 -21.50
C HIS A 162 1.77 -5.08 -20.44
N PHE A 163 1.47 -5.28 -19.16
CA PHE A 163 1.85 -4.41 -18.04
C PHE A 163 2.72 -5.14 -17.00
N LYS A 164 3.31 -6.27 -17.37
CA LYS A 164 4.29 -6.95 -16.52
C LYS A 164 5.51 -6.07 -16.29
N THR A 165 6.04 -6.14 -15.07
CA THR A 165 7.30 -5.50 -14.70
C THR A 165 8.48 -6.14 -15.47
N PRO A 166 9.64 -5.46 -15.62
CA PRO A 166 10.83 -6.04 -16.26
C PRO A 166 11.28 -7.40 -15.71
N GLY A 167 11.04 -7.66 -14.43
CA GLY A 167 11.26 -8.93 -13.74
C GLY A 167 10.15 -9.98 -13.93
N ASN A 168 9.26 -9.81 -14.90
CA ASN A 168 8.17 -10.71 -15.25
C ASN A 168 7.17 -10.96 -14.09
N LYS A 169 6.84 -9.90 -13.34
CA LYS A 169 5.84 -9.91 -12.26
C LYS A 169 4.65 -9.03 -12.62
N TYR A 170 3.56 -9.17 -11.87
CA TYR A 170 2.46 -8.21 -11.85
C TYR A 170 2.59 -7.38 -10.56
N GLN A 171 2.73 -6.06 -10.68
CA GLN A 171 2.49 -5.16 -9.57
C GLN A 171 1.05 -4.66 -9.67
N PHE A 172 0.24 -4.93 -8.66
CA PHE A 172 -1.14 -4.52 -8.58
C PHE A 172 -1.35 -3.49 -7.49
N ARG A 173 -2.35 -2.62 -7.71
CA ARG A 173 -3.03 -1.87 -6.66
C ARG A 173 -4.53 -2.13 -6.77
N LEU A 174 -5.16 -2.55 -5.68
CA LEU A 174 -6.60 -2.72 -5.54
C LEU A 174 -7.13 -1.63 -4.60
N THR A 175 -8.22 -0.99 -5.02
CA THR A 175 -8.81 0.17 -4.33
C THR A 175 -10.33 0.08 -4.35
N TRP A 176 -10.95 0.58 -3.29
CA TRP A 176 -12.40 0.59 -3.12
C TRP A 176 -12.88 2.04 -2.92
N PRO A 177 -13.20 2.78 -4.00
CA PRO A 177 -13.67 4.15 -3.88
C PRO A 177 -14.90 4.28 -2.98
N GLY A 178 -14.84 5.23 -2.05
CA GLY A 178 -15.79 5.36 -0.93
C GLY A 178 -15.24 4.83 0.38
N GLU A 179 -14.31 3.87 0.34
CA GLU A 179 -13.62 3.30 1.50
C GLU A 179 -12.20 3.87 1.65
N ASN A 180 -11.71 3.97 2.88
CA ASN A 180 -10.31 4.36 3.16
C ASN A 180 -9.37 3.14 3.20
N LEU A 181 -9.43 2.29 2.16
CA LEU A 181 -8.65 1.06 2.05
C LEU A 181 -8.02 0.89 0.67
N LYS A 182 -6.77 0.43 0.65
CA LYS A 182 -6.10 -0.10 -0.56
C LYS A 182 -5.13 -1.23 -0.23
N ASN A 183 -4.89 -2.07 -1.23
CA ASN A 183 -3.84 -3.07 -1.22
C ASN A 183 -2.90 -2.85 -2.42
N ILE A 184 -1.59 -2.93 -2.21
CA ILE A 184 -0.53 -2.85 -3.21
C ILE A 184 0.42 -4.02 -2.98
N TRP A 185 0.64 -4.83 -4.01
CA TRP A 185 1.45 -6.04 -3.92
C TRP A 185 2.05 -6.43 -5.26
N PHE A 186 3.02 -7.33 -5.21
CA PHE A 186 3.50 -8.09 -6.37
C PHE A 186 2.96 -9.52 -6.31
N GLN A 187 2.73 -10.14 -7.48
CA GLN A 187 2.62 -11.59 -7.63
C GLN A 187 3.27 -12.03 -8.96
N THR A 188 3.63 -13.31 -9.10
CA THR A 188 4.18 -13.86 -10.36
C THR A 188 3.16 -14.60 -11.20
N THR A 189 2.07 -15.08 -10.59
CA THR A 189 0.99 -15.80 -11.29
C THR A 189 -0.01 -14.86 -11.95
N ASN A 190 -0.49 -15.25 -13.14
CA ASN A 190 -1.50 -14.55 -13.91
C ASN A 190 -2.88 -14.82 -13.28
N PRO A 191 -3.54 -13.87 -12.61
CA PRO A 191 -4.84 -14.15 -11.97
C PRO A 191 -5.94 -14.53 -12.98
N THR A 192 -5.82 -14.21 -14.26
CA THR A 192 -6.82 -14.58 -15.29
C THR A 192 -6.69 -16.03 -15.79
N ALA A 193 -5.67 -16.77 -15.34
CA ALA A 193 -5.38 -18.14 -15.78
C ALA A 193 -4.97 -19.09 -14.63
N ASP A 194 -4.23 -18.58 -13.65
CA ASP A 194 -3.70 -19.34 -12.52
C ASP A 194 -4.67 -19.35 -11.33
N VAL A 195 -4.86 -20.54 -10.77
CA VAL A 195 -5.81 -20.81 -9.68
C VAL A 195 -5.17 -20.84 -8.29
N ASN A 196 -3.84 -20.66 -8.22
CA ASN A 196 -3.08 -20.57 -6.97
C ASN A 196 -2.18 -19.32 -7.08
N VAL A 197 -2.12 -18.47 -6.06
CA VAL A 197 -1.18 -17.36 -6.04
C VAL A 197 0.25 -17.82 -5.74
N ALA A 198 1.23 -17.39 -6.54
CA ALA A 198 2.65 -17.51 -6.24
C ALA A 198 3.39 -16.18 -6.41
N GLY A 199 4.57 -16.09 -5.77
CA GLY A 199 5.41 -14.90 -5.80
C GLY A 199 4.80 -13.67 -5.12
N TYR A 200 3.82 -13.88 -4.23
CA TYR A 200 3.19 -12.80 -3.48
C TYR A 200 4.22 -12.01 -2.65
N LYS A 201 4.22 -10.68 -2.75
CA LYS A 201 4.98 -9.79 -1.87
C LYS A 201 4.21 -8.50 -1.58
N THR A 202 3.98 -8.19 -0.30
CA THR A 202 3.33 -6.93 0.12
C THR A 202 4.22 -5.73 -0.15
N VAL A 203 3.64 -4.69 -0.74
CA VAL A 203 4.18 -3.31 -0.73
C VAL A 203 3.47 -2.52 0.37
N PHE A 204 2.14 -2.59 0.41
CA PHE A 204 1.28 -1.98 1.43
C PHE A 204 -0.10 -2.62 1.41
N VAL A 205 -0.65 -3.10 2.52
CA VAL A 205 -1.96 -3.77 2.57
C VAL A 205 -2.79 -3.27 3.75
N GLN A 206 -4.04 -2.88 3.50
CA GLN A 206 -4.99 -2.48 4.55
C GLN A 206 -6.18 -3.45 4.67
N GLY A 207 -6.54 -4.14 3.59
CA GLY A 207 -7.49 -5.25 3.61
C GLY A 207 -6.74 -6.58 3.67
N TYR A 208 -6.64 -7.20 4.84
CA TYR A 208 -5.78 -8.37 5.11
C TYR A 208 -6.49 -9.59 5.70
N THR A 209 -7.78 -9.48 6.02
CA THR A 209 -8.60 -10.55 6.60
C THR A 209 -9.18 -11.46 5.50
N ASN A 210 -9.99 -12.46 5.86
CA ASN A 210 -10.59 -13.42 4.92
C ASN A 210 -9.59 -13.97 3.89
N TYR A 211 -8.48 -14.51 4.38
CA TYR A 211 -7.50 -15.22 3.54
C TYR A 211 -6.93 -14.38 2.39
N TRP A 212 -6.89 -13.03 2.52
CA TRP A 212 -6.27 -12.15 1.53
C TRP A 212 -4.94 -12.74 1.08
N GLY A 213 -4.74 -12.98 -0.21
CA GLY A 213 -3.60 -13.77 -0.73
C GLY A 213 -2.87 -13.20 -1.94
N GLY A 214 -3.47 -12.20 -2.58
CA GLY A 214 -3.14 -11.76 -3.94
C GLY A 214 -4.44 -11.83 -4.73
N LEU A 215 -4.38 -12.03 -6.05
CA LEU A 215 -5.55 -12.43 -6.84
C LEU A 215 -5.32 -13.79 -7.50
N GLU A 216 -6.32 -14.65 -7.46
CA GLU A 216 -6.39 -15.90 -8.23
C GLU A 216 -7.70 -15.99 -9.05
N LEU A 217 -7.73 -16.93 -9.99
CA LEU A 217 -8.89 -17.20 -10.83
C LEU A 217 -10.00 -17.88 -9.99
N GLY A 218 -11.17 -17.25 -9.89
CA GLY A 218 -12.28 -17.70 -9.03
C GLY A 218 -12.95 -19.04 -9.43
N ASN A 219 -12.43 -19.74 -10.43
CA ASN A 219 -12.93 -21.03 -10.94
C ASN A 219 -11.89 -22.17 -10.75
N GLY A 220 -11.10 -22.08 -9.68
CA GLY A 220 -10.04 -23.04 -9.33
C GLY A 220 -10.50 -24.27 -8.55
N ALA A 221 -9.69 -25.32 -8.53
CA ALA A 221 -9.98 -26.59 -7.83
C ALA A 221 -10.04 -26.48 -6.28
N HIS A 222 -9.67 -25.33 -5.71
CA HIS A 222 -9.77 -25.00 -4.29
C HIS A 222 -10.64 -23.76 -4.00
N GLY A 223 -10.94 -22.98 -5.04
CA GLY A 223 -12.06 -22.05 -5.01
C GLY A 223 -13.38 -22.82 -4.94
N PRO A 224 -14.48 -22.16 -4.55
CA PRO A 224 -15.76 -22.83 -4.45
C PRO A 224 -16.32 -23.16 -5.85
N ALA A 225 -17.33 -24.03 -5.93
CA ALA A 225 -18.01 -24.37 -7.17
C ALA A 225 -18.94 -23.23 -7.71
N GLN A 226 -18.50 -21.96 -7.63
CA GLN A 226 -19.40 -20.81 -7.67
C GLN A 226 -19.27 -19.90 -8.90
N THR A 227 -20.46 -19.54 -9.39
CA THR A 227 -20.72 -18.46 -10.35
C THR A 227 -20.78 -17.09 -9.65
N SER A 228 -19.78 -16.73 -8.84
CA SER A 228 -19.84 -15.50 -8.01
C SER A 228 -18.86 -14.38 -8.40
N SER A 229 -17.64 -14.71 -8.86
CA SER A 229 -16.62 -13.72 -9.27
C SER A 229 -15.72 -14.25 -10.39
N TYR A 230 -15.09 -13.34 -11.13
CA TYR A 230 -14.04 -13.69 -12.10
C TYR A 230 -12.70 -13.93 -11.43
N LEU A 231 -12.17 -12.90 -10.75
CA LEU A 231 -10.99 -13.01 -9.90
C LEU A 231 -11.40 -12.74 -8.45
N GLU A 232 -10.68 -13.32 -7.51
CA GLU A 232 -10.90 -13.12 -6.09
C GLU A 232 -9.56 -13.19 -5.32
N GLY A 233 -9.55 -12.85 -4.03
CA GLY A 233 -8.32 -12.78 -3.25
C GLY A 233 -8.32 -13.49 -1.90
N SER A 234 -9.37 -14.23 -1.55
CA SER A 234 -9.40 -15.21 -0.46
C SER A 234 -8.72 -16.53 -0.88
N VAL A 235 -7.40 -16.47 -1.11
CA VAL A 235 -6.67 -17.53 -1.83
C VAL A 235 -6.78 -18.91 -1.19
N ASN A 236 -6.87 -19.93 -2.05
CA ASN A 236 -7.03 -21.34 -1.66
C ASN A 236 -8.22 -21.57 -0.69
N HIS A 237 -9.27 -20.73 -0.76
CA HIS A 237 -10.43 -20.82 0.11
C HIS A 237 -11.75 -20.76 -0.67
N VAL A 238 -12.83 -21.28 -0.08
CA VAL A 238 -14.19 -21.23 -0.63
C VAL A 238 -14.86 -19.85 -0.56
N ASN A 239 -14.14 -18.83 -0.11
CA ASN A 239 -14.62 -17.46 -0.05
C ASN A 239 -14.36 -16.76 -1.39
N TRP A 240 -14.86 -15.54 -1.56
CA TRP A 240 -14.67 -14.76 -2.78
C TRP A 240 -14.51 -13.26 -2.48
N PHE A 241 -13.86 -12.94 -1.35
CA PHE A 241 -13.59 -11.57 -0.97
C PHE A 241 -12.52 -10.96 -1.88
N TYR A 242 -12.39 -9.63 -1.85
CA TYR A 242 -11.49 -8.88 -2.74
C TYR A 242 -11.86 -9.07 -4.22
N SER A 243 -13.15 -9.29 -4.50
CA SER A 243 -13.67 -9.64 -5.82
C SER A 243 -13.31 -8.59 -6.87
N VAL A 244 -12.77 -9.06 -7.99
CA VAL A 244 -12.56 -8.30 -9.21
C VAL A 244 -13.37 -9.00 -10.31
N GLY A 245 -14.56 -8.46 -10.59
CA GLY A 245 -15.50 -9.01 -11.55
C GLY A 245 -16.61 -9.83 -10.89
N ALA A 246 -17.33 -9.26 -9.93
CA ALA A 246 -18.46 -9.94 -9.30
C ALA A 246 -19.62 -10.14 -10.30
N TYR A 247 -20.24 -11.31 -10.23
CA TYR A 247 -21.45 -11.66 -11.02
C TYR A 247 -22.74 -11.51 -10.21
N VAL A 248 -22.64 -11.50 -8.87
CA VAL A 248 -23.77 -11.45 -7.94
C VAL A 248 -23.51 -10.43 -6.83
N VAL A 249 -24.57 -9.99 -6.15
CA VAL A 249 -24.50 -9.11 -4.99
C VAL A 249 -23.97 -9.83 -3.75
N TRP A 250 -23.16 -9.12 -2.97
CA TRP A 250 -22.70 -9.52 -1.64
C TRP A 250 -23.20 -8.56 -0.56
N GLY A 251 -23.37 -9.08 0.65
CA GLY A 251 -23.63 -8.29 1.85
C GLY A 251 -25.05 -7.72 1.91
N THR A 252 -25.30 -6.95 2.97
CA THR A 252 -26.60 -6.33 3.25
C THR A 252 -26.47 -4.90 3.77
N THR A 253 -25.30 -4.52 4.28
CA THR A 253 -25.12 -3.29 5.07
C THR A 253 -23.77 -2.62 4.74
N PRO A 254 -23.68 -1.88 3.62
CA PRO A 254 -24.59 -1.88 2.47
C PRO A 254 -24.38 -3.13 1.59
N PRO A 255 -25.31 -3.46 0.67
CA PRO A 255 -25.07 -4.47 -0.36
C PRO A 255 -24.16 -3.92 -1.46
N GLY A 256 -23.33 -4.78 -2.06
CA GLY A 256 -22.37 -4.40 -3.09
C GLY A 256 -21.43 -5.55 -3.48
N ILE A 257 -20.14 -5.25 -3.65
CA ILE A 257 -19.07 -6.20 -4.02
C ILE A 257 -18.29 -6.59 -2.74
N PRO A 258 -17.84 -7.84 -2.53
CA PRO A 258 -17.10 -8.19 -1.33
C PRO A 258 -15.65 -7.67 -1.35
N ALA A 259 -15.30 -6.90 -0.31
CA ALA A 259 -13.95 -6.38 -0.07
C ALA A 259 -13.32 -7.05 1.17
N SER A 260 -12.54 -6.34 1.98
CA SER A 260 -12.07 -6.86 3.28
C SER A 260 -13.15 -6.72 4.36
N ASP A 261 -13.35 -7.74 5.20
CA ASP A 261 -14.30 -7.67 6.33
C ASP A 261 -13.82 -6.81 7.51
N VAL A 262 -12.65 -6.15 7.40
CA VAL A 262 -12.30 -5.02 8.29
C VAL A 262 -13.32 -3.86 8.16
N LEU A 263 -14.09 -3.82 7.07
CA LEU A 263 -15.26 -2.94 6.89
C LEU A 263 -16.54 -3.50 7.55
N GLY A 264 -16.54 -4.77 7.94
CA GLY A 264 -17.68 -5.52 8.48
C GLY A 264 -18.05 -6.74 7.62
N ALA A 265 -18.44 -7.84 8.28
CA ALA A 265 -18.71 -9.14 7.65
C ALA A 265 -19.84 -9.16 6.60
N SER A 266 -20.66 -8.12 6.51
CA SER A 266 -21.76 -7.98 5.54
C SER A 266 -21.73 -6.64 4.79
N HIS A 267 -20.56 -5.98 4.76
CA HIS A 267 -20.32 -4.74 4.03
C HIS A 267 -19.89 -5.04 2.58
N GLY A 268 -20.71 -4.62 1.63
CA GLY A 268 -20.44 -4.68 0.20
C GLY A 268 -20.09 -3.31 -0.36
N VAL A 269 -18.89 -3.16 -0.92
CA VAL A 269 -18.41 -1.88 -1.46
C VAL A 269 -19.10 -1.54 -2.78
N GLN A 270 -19.20 -0.25 -3.08
CA GLN A 270 -19.96 0.26 -4.23
C GLN A 270 -19.12 0.31 -5.52
N GLU A 271 -17.79 0.44 -5.40
CA GLU A 271 -16.86 0.40 -6.51
C GLU A 271 -15.58 -0.40 -6.18
N VAL A 272 -15.07 -1.15 -7.15
CA VAL A 272 -13.74 -1.77 -7.15
C VAL A 272 -12.94 -1.26 -8.34
N ASN A 273 -11.73 -0.78 -8.11
CA ASN A 273 -10.76 -0.46 -9.17
C ASN A 273 -9.48 -1.27 -8.97
N LEU A 274 -9.04 -1.98 -10.02
CA LEU A 274 -7.75 -2.65 -10.08
C LEU A 274 -6.83 -1.92 -11.06
N TRP A 275 -5.60 -1.68 -10.62
CA TRP A 275 -4.58 -0.92 -11.32
C TRP A 275 -3.31 -1.76 -11.47
N MET A 276 -2.57 -1.52 -12.54
CA MET A 276 -1.24 -2.07 -12.77
C MET A 276 -0.21 -0.97 -13.01
N LYS A 277 1.04 -1.29 -12.67
CA LYS A 277 2.21 -0.44 -12.91
C LYS A 277 3.41 -1.35 -13.17
N GLU A 278 4.14 -1.12 -14.26
CA GLU A 278 5.27 -1.99 -14.66
C GLU A 278 6.59 -1.65 -13.93
N ASP A 279 6.51 -1.46 -12.60
CA ASP A 279 7.61 -1.00 -11.75
C ASP A 279 8.05 -2.10 -10.77
N ASP A 280 9.28 -2.62 -10.94
CA ASP A 280 9.91 -3.54 -9.98
C ASP A 280 10.55 -2.83 -8.78
N THR A 281 10.63 -1.49 -8.78
CA THR A 281 11.31 -0.76 -7.70
C THR A 281 10.44 -0.73 -6.45
N HIS A 282 10.89 -1.46 -5.43
CA HIS A 282 10.30 -1.43 -4.10
C HIS A 282 11.40 -1.59 -3.05
N THR A 283 11.78 -0.46 -2.45
CA THR A 283 12.67 -0.42 -1.29
C THR A 283 11.99 -1.07 -0.09
N VAL A 284 12.63 -2.08 0.48
CA VAL A 284 12.28 -2.64 1.79
C VAL A 284 13.14 -1.92 2.83
N TYR A 285 12.54 -1.57 3.96
CA TYR A 285 13.18 -0.81 5.05
C TYR A 285 13.24 -1.68 6.31
N ASN A 286 14.11 -1.33 7.26
CA ASN A 286 14.32 -2.14 8.47
C ASN A 286 13.29 -1.91 9.59
N SER A 287 12.52 -0.82 9.56
CA SER A 287 11.42 -0.57 10.50
C SER A 287 10.33 0.29 9.89
N CYS A 288 9.14 0.30 10.51
CA CYS A 288 8.07 1.23 10.15
C CYS A 288 8.53 2.70 10.29
N LYS A 289 9.44 3.01 11.23
CA LYS A 289 10.04 4.34 11.38
C LYS A 289 10.90 4.73 10.19
N ALA A 290 11.71 3.81 9.66
CA ALA A 290 12.51 4.04 8.46
C ALA A 290 11.64 4.26 7.20
N ILE A 291 10.51 3.55 7.08
CA ILE A 291 9.51 3.79 6.01
C ILE A 291 8.96 5.22 6.11
N LEU A 292 8.63 5.67 7.33
CA LEU A 292 8.06 6.99 7.56
C LEU A 292 9.07 8.12 7.32
N ASP A 293 10.28 8.00 7.85
CA ASP A 293 11.35 9.00 7.70
C ASP A 293 11.81 9.16 6.25
N ALA A 294 11.73 8.10 5.45
CA ALA A 294 12.00 8.14 4.01
C ALA A 294 10.85 8.74 3.18
N GLY A 295 9.73 9.14 3.79
CA GLY A 295 8.53 9.60 3.08
C GLY A 295 7.82 8.51 2.28
N ALA A 296 8.12 7.23 2.54
CA ALA A 296 7.58 6.09 1.78
C ALA A 296 6.23 5.56 2.31
N SER A 297 5.79 6.07 3.47
CA SER A 297 4.52 5.74 4.12
C SER A 297 3.30 5.98 3.20
N LYS A 298 2.30 5.11 3.37
CA LYS A 298 1.03 5.08 2.63
C LYS A 298 -0.20 5.07 3.56
N GLY A 299 0.02 5.29 4.86
CA GLY A 299 -0.96 5.18 5.92
C GLY A 299 -0.73 3.96 6.82
N ASP A 300 -1.65 3.73 7.76
CA ASP A 300 -1.63 2.58 8.66
C ASP A 300 -2.00 1.31 7.90
N GLY A 301 -1.27 0.21 8.16
CA GLY A 301 -1.46 -1.05 7.45
C GLY A 301 -0.25 -1.98 7.51
N ILE A 302 -0.31 -3.08 6.76
CA ILE A 302 0.76 -4.07 6.67
C ILE A 302 1.81 -3.63 5.65
N TYR A 303 3.08 -3.70 6.03
CA TYR A 303 4.25 -3.47 5.18
C TYR A 303 5.21 -4.65 5.29
N THR A 304 6.05 -4.84 4.27
CA THR A 304 7.23 -5.71 4.39
C THR A 304 8.38 -4.90 5.01
N ILE A 305 9.02 -5.42 6.07
CA ILE A 305 10.28 -4.90 6.62
C ILE A 305 11.38 -5.96 6.61
N ASP A 306 12.61 -5.51 6.79
CA ASP A 306 13.82 -6.33 6.75
C ASP A 306 14.86 -5.80 7.76
N ILE A 307 14.88 -6.37 8.97
CA ILE A 307 15.59 -5.79 10.13
C ILE A 307 17.12 -5.82 10.02
N ASP A 308 17.69 -6.75 9.26
CA ASP A 308 19.14 -6.87 9.02
C ASP A 308 19.53 -6.67 7.54
N GLY A 309 18.55 -6.52 6.64
CA GLY A 309 18.75 -6.14 5.24
C GLY A 309 19.27 -7.31 4.42
N ALA A 310 20.47 -7.18 3.86
CA ALA A 310 21.16 -8.31 3.21
C ALA A 310 21.73 -9.33 4.22
N GLY A 311 21.11 -9.44 5.41
CA GLY A 311 21.54 -10.29 6.52
C GLY A 311 20.99 -11.71 6.44
N ALA A 312 20.77 -12.32 7.61
CA ALA A 312 20.31 -13.70 7.72
C ALA A 312 18.79 -13.80 7.92
N THR A 313 18.15 -12.70 8.32
CA THR A 313 16.71 -12.64 8.55
C THR A 313 16.01 -12.36 7.22
N ALA A 314 15.16 -13.27 6.75
CA ALA A 314 14.37 -12.98 5.56
C ALA A 314 13.38 -11.83 5.85
N PRO A 315 13.08 -10.94 4.87
CA PRO A 315 12.04 -9.92 5.01
C PRO A 315 10.69 -10.53 5.41
N TYR A 316 9.96 -9.85 6.28
CA TYR A 316 8.66 -10.29 6.78
C TYR A 316 7.65 -9.15 6.88
N GLU A 317 6.38 -9.52 6.93
CA GLU A 317 5.27 -8.57 7.07
C GLU A 317 5.13 -8.11 8.53
N VAL A 318 4.78 -6.83 8.73
CA VAL A 318 4.41 -6.24 10.03
C VAL A 318 3.28 -5.25 9.85
N PHE A 319 2.45 -5.07 10.87
CA PHE A 319 1.54 -3.92 10.92
C PHE A 319 2.31 -2.68 11.38
N CYS A 320 2.28 -1.62 10.56
CA CYS A 320 2.77 -0.30 10.91
C CYS A 320 1.62 0.62 11.29
N ASP A 321 1.73 1.25 12.45
CA ASP A 321 0.98 2.47 12.80
C ASP A 321 1.86 3.68 12.45
N MET A 322 1.42 4.42 11.43
CA MET A 322 2.05 5.58 10.82
C MET A 322 1.40 6.90 11.26
N THR A 323 0.40 6.88 12.15
CA THR A 323 -0.39 8.06 12.54
C THR A 323 -0.28 8.40 14.03
N THR A 324 -0.32 7.41 14.93
CA THR A 324 -0.34 7.63 16.38
C THR A 324 0.95 8.28 16.87
N SER A 325 0.85 9.43 17.54
CA SER A 325 1.98 10.12 18.16
C SER A 325 3.21 10.30 17.23
N GLY A 326 2.95 10.67 15.97
CA GLY A 326 3.98 10.86 14.95
C GLY A 326 4.39 9.59 14.19
N GLY A 327 3.73 8.45 14.42
CA GLY A 327 3.83 7.26 13.60
C GLY A 327 5.15 6.51 13.65
N GLY A 328 5.34 5.58 12.70
CA GLY A 328 6.53 4.75 12.55
C GLY A 328 6.55 3.52 13.46
N TRP A 329 5.44 3.22 14.15
CA TRP A 329 5.32 2.15 15.13
C TRP A 329 5.18 0.77 14.46
N THR A 330 6.16 -0.10 14.65
CA THR A 330 6.09 -1.52 14.28
C THR A 330 5.36 -2.30 15.37
N LEU A 331 4.28 -3.01 15.02
CA LEU A 331 3.62 -3.95 15.93
C LEU A 331 4.52 -5.17 16.13
N VAL A 332 5.13 -5.31 17.30
CA VAL A 332 6.06 -6.40 17.61
C VAL A 332 5.45 -7.48 18.50
N ALA A 333 4.38 -7.19 19.24
CA ALA A 333 3.66 -8.20 20.02
C ALA A 333 2.16 -7.89 20.13
N TYR A 334 1.32 -8.93 20.05
CA TYR A 334 -0.13 -8.83 20.02
C TYR A 334 -0.82 -10.01 20.69
N SER A 335 -1.93 -9.73 21.37
CA SER A 335 -2.87 -10.73 21.87
C SER A 335 -4.30 -10.19 21.73
N ASN A 336 -5.23 -10.97 21.20
CA ASN A 336 -6.63 -10.55 21.01
C ASN A 336 -7.54 -10.85 22.22
N GLY A 337 -7.00 -11.52 23.25
CA GLY A 337 -7.72 -11.92 24.47
C GLY A 337 -8.60 -13.16 24.33
N THR A 338 -8.79 -13.73 23.13
CA THR A 338 -9.57 -14.97 22.92
C THR A 338 -8.76 -16.25 23.23
N VAL A 339 -7.54 -16.10 23.75
CA VAL A 339 -6.58 -17.18 23.97
C VAL A 339 -7.04 -18.08 25.13
N THR A 340 -7.19 -19.37 24.88
CA THR A 340 -7.56 -20.38 25.89
C THR A 340 -6.36 -21.12 26.51
N GLY A 341 -5.14 -20.77 26.07
CA GLY A 341 -3.87 -21.28 26.58
C GLY A 341 -3.00 -20.18 27.20
N THR A 342 -1.92 -20.58 27.88
CA THR A 342 -0.96 -19.66 28.51
C THR A 342 -0.05 -19.00 27.47
N THR A 343 0.11 -17.68 27.56
CA THR A 343 1.16 -16.95 26.83
C THR A 343 2.55 -17.52 27.19
N PRO A 344 3.44 -17.78 26.22
CA PRO A 344 4.80 -18.26 26.51
C PRO A 344 5.63 -17.26 27.34
N ASN A 345 6.43 -17.76 28.28
CA ASN A 345 7.25 -16.94 29.19
C ASN A 345 8.38 -16.16 28.49
N ASP A 346 8.65 -16.50 27.24
CA ASP A 346 9.67 -15.97 26.33
C ASP A 346 9.06 -15.23 25.14
N PHE A 347 7.76 -14.89 25.18
CA PHE A 347 7.02 -14.20 24.11
C PHE A 347 7.67 -12.90 23.60
N PHE A 348 8.46 -12.22 24.45
CA PHE A 348 9.18 -10.98 24.13
C PHE A 348 10.63 -11.19 23.64
N VAL A 349 11.10 -12.44 23.58
CA VAL A 349 12.48 -12.78 23.17
C VAL A 349 12.55 -13.93 22.17
N ASN A 350 11.39 -14.39 21.70
CA ASN A 350 11.21 -15.39 20.65
C ASN A 350 10.10 -14.94 19.71
N THR A 351 10.15 -15.44 18.46
CA THR A 351 9.10 -15.19 17.46
C THR A 351 7.97 -16.20 17.64
N TYR A 352 6.77 -15.73 17.98
CA TYR A 352 5.59 -16.58 18.12
C TYR A 352 4.58 -16.31 17.01
N ASN A 353 4.31 -17.35 16.21
CA ASN A 353 3.25 -17.38 15.21
C ASN A 353 3.14 -16.10 14.35
N LEU A 354 4.20 -15.81 13.59
CA LEU A 354 4.15 -14.93 12.41
C LEU A 354 4.10 -15.72 11.10
N ALA A 355 3.97 -17.04 11.23
CA ALA A 355 3.99 -18.02 10.16
C ALA A 355 3.17 -19.24 10.65
N ALA A 356 2.35 -19.94 9.86
CA ALA A 356 2.45 -20.25 8.42
C ALA A 356 2.86 -19.08 7.51
N ALA A 357 4.06 -19.20 6.91
CA ALA A 357 4.82 -18.11 6.31
C ALA A 357 4.26 -17.68 4.93
N GLY A 358 3.06 -17.13 4.95
CA GLY A 358 2.33 -16.64 3.80
C GLY A 358 1.05 -15.97 4.28
N LYS A 359 1.16 -14.68 4.61
CA LYS A 359 0.07 -13.78 5.03
C LYS A 359 -0.92 -14.28 6.09
N HIS A 360 -0.60 -14.05 7.36
CA HIS A 360 -1.64 -13.85 8.37
C HIS A 360 -1.14 -12.91 9.46
N ILE A 361 -1.62 -11.65 9.46
CA ILE A 361 -1.40 -10.69 10.55
C ILE A 361 -2.67 -9.86 10.77
N MET A 362 -3.66 -10.24 11.58
CA MET A 362 -3.99 -11.52 12.22
C MET A 362 -5.52 -11.59 12.38
N PRO A 363 -6.11 -12.79 12.41
CA PRO A 363 -6.93 -13.12 13.58
C PRO A 363 -6.56 -14.47 14.23
N THR A 364 -5.26 -14.74 14.41
CA THR A 364 -4.86 -15.66 15.50
C THR A 364 -5.01 -14.97 16.84
N GLN A 365 -4.98 -15.76 17.91
CA GLN A 365 -5.24 -15.26 19.26
C GLN A 365 -4.01 -14.51 19.84
N GLN A 366 -2.80 -14.84 19.40
CA GLN A 366 -1.51 -14.25 19.82
C GLN A 366 -0.46 -14.29 18.69
N ALA A 367 0.39 -13.27 18.61
CA ALA A 367 1.52 -13.18 17.67
C ALA A 367 2.66 -12.27 18.17
N SER A 368 3.93 -12.57 17.86
CA SER A 368 5.08 -11.68 18.12
C SER A 368 6.22 -11.77 17.09
N VAL A 369 6.72 -10.60 16.67
CA VAL A 369 8.05 -10.39 16.07
C VAL A 369 9.02 -10.21 17.22
N ASN A 370 9.93 -11.17 17.46
CA ASN A 370 10.88 -11.18 18.58
C ASN A 370 11.27 -9.76 19.06
N PRO A 371 10.58 -9.22 20.09
CA PRO A 371 10.68 -7.80 20.42
C PRO A 371 12.08 -7.36 20.84
N GLU A 372 12.80 -8.19 21.60
CA GLU A 372 14.20 -7.96 21.95
C GLU A 372 15.11 -7.93 20.70
N ALA A 373 14.99 -8.90 19.80
CA ALA A 373 15.82 -8.94 18.58
C ALA A 373 15.52 -7.77 17.64
N PHE A 374 14.24 -7.44 17.42
CA PHE A 374 13.83 -6.24 16.69
C PHE A 374 14.43 -4.98 17.35
N SER A 375 14.29 -4.85 18.67
CA SER A 375 14.74 -3.67 19.40
C SER A 375 16.25 -3.44 19.32
N ILE A 376 17.02 -4.53 19.31
CA ILE A 376 18.48 -4.46 19.18
C ILE A 376 18.86 -4.14 17.72
N ALA A 377 18.25 -4.80 16.74
CA ALA A 377 18.57 -4.63 15.32
C ALA A 377 18.29 -3.21 14.80
N VAL A 378 17.15 -2.61 15.17
CA VAL A 378 16.78 -1.25 14.70
C VAL A 378 17.23 -0.14 15.65
N ASN A 379 17.78 -0.49 16.81
CA ASN A 379 18.16 0.44 17.87
C ASN A 379 17.04 1.42 18.29
N THR A 380 15.79 0.93 18.34
CA THR A 380 14.64 1.67 18.88
C THR A 380 14.90 2.11 20.32
N THR A 381 14.34 3.27 20.68
CA THR A 381 14.25 3.73 22.08
C THR A 381 12.83 4.14 22.47
N ASP A 382 11.87 3.99 21.56
CA ASP A 382 10.48 4.39 21.72
C ASP A 382 9.61 3.13 21.84
N ALA A 383 8.67 3.14 22.79
CA ALA A 383 7.72 2.06 23.01
C ALA A 383 6.28 2.60 23.15
N MET A 384 5.31 1.84 22.65
CA MET A 384 3.89 2.13 22.80
C MET A 384 3.10 0.87 23.16
N PHE A 385 2.24 0.98 24.18
CA PHE A 385 1.36 -0.08 24.64
C PHE A 385 -0.10 0.36 24.53
N VAL A 386 -0.96 -0.54 24.02
CA VAL A 386 -2.39 -0.32 23.85
C VAL A 386 -3.14 -1.54 24.37
N SER A 387 -4.12 -1.37 25.26
CA SER A 387 -5.01 -2.45 25.70
C SER A 387 -6.44 -1.91 25.86
N PRO A 388 -7.45 -2.50 25.21
CA PRO A 388 -8.85 -2.05 25.35
C PRO A 388 -9.37 -2.06 26.79
N SER A 389 -8.83 -2.96 27.63
CA SER A 389 -9.19 -3.11 29.04
C SER A 389 -8.64 -1.99 29.94
N TYR A 390 -7.74 -1.15 29.44
CA TYR A 390 -7.07 -0.12 30.23
C TYR A 390 -7.07 1.24 29.56
N ASN A 391 -7.27 2.30 30.34
CA ASN A 391 -7.36 3.68 29.85
C ASN A 391 -8.34 3.82 28.67
N SER A 392 -9.39 3.00 28.64
CA SER A 392 -10.35 2.86 27.54
C SER A 392 -9.72 2.64 26.15
N GLY A 393 -8.56 1.99 26.08
CA GLY A 393 -7.83 1.73 24.84
C GLY A 393 -6.93 2.89 24.37
N ALA A 394 -6.81 3.98 25.12
CA ALA A 394 -5.88 5.06 24.76
C ALA A 394 -4.42 4.64 24.97
N PRO A 395 -3.50 4.97 24.02
CA PRO A 395 -2.13 4.48 24.05
C PRO A 395 -1.32 5.05 25.23
N ILE A 396 -0.53 4.19 25.86
CA ILE A 396 0.57 4.58 26.75
C ILE A 396 1.83 4.63 25.89
N ILE A 397 2.52 5.77 25.88
CA ILE A 397 3.71 5.99 25.06
C ILE A 397 4.87 6.37 25.99
N ASP A 398 6.04 5.80 25.70
CA ASP A 398 7.30 6.11 26.36
C ASP A 398 8.34 6.41 25.27
N LEU A 399 8.88 7.63 25.29
CA LEU A 399 9.78 8.15 24.25
C LEU A 399 11.20 8.28 24.79
N ALA A 400 12.19 7.95 23.96
CA ALA A 400 13.62 7.96 24.32
C ALA A 400 13.94 7.18 25.61
N GLY A 401 13.20 6.10 25.89
CA GLY A 401 13.33 5.25 27.06
C GLY A 401 14.50 4.26 27.03
N GLY A 402 15.32 4.28 25.97
CA GLY A 402 16.35 3.28 25.71
C GLY A 402 15.80 1.99 25.10
N ASN A 403 16.68 1.15 24.57
CA ASN A 403 16.29 -0.08 23.86
C ASN A 403 15.58 -1.08 24.78
N TRP A 404 14.53 -1.71 24.24
CA TRP A 404 13.81 -2.80 24.88
C TRP A 404 14.65 -4.09 24.83
N ASN A 405 15.59 -4.21 25.76
CA ASN A 405 16.55 -5.32 25.87
C ASN A 405 16.33 -6.03 27.20
N TYR A 406 15.83 -7.26 27.17
CA TYR A 406 15.46 -8.05 28.35
C TYR A 406 16.68 -8.58 29.13
N ASN A 407 17.90 -8.37 28.63
CA ASN A 407 19.13 -8.55 29.41
C ASN A 407 19.44 -7.34 30.30
N ASN A 408 18.81 -6.18 30.06
CA ASN A 408 18.98 -4.93 30.81
C ASN A 408 17.70 -4.57 31.58
N THR A 409 17.85 -3.90 32.72
CA THR A 409 16.72 -3.47 33.55
C THR A 409 16.41 -2.00 33.31
N LYS A 410 15.13 -1.64 33.07
CA LYS A 410 14.68 -0.26 32.82
C LYS A 410 13.63 0.15 33.85
N CYS A 411 14.04 0.97 34.81
CA CYS A 411 13.20 1.38 35.95
C CYS A 411 12.66 2.83 35.87
N THR A 412 12.80 3.46 34.71
CA THR A 412 12.38 4.85 34.43
C THR A 412 11.46 4.89 33.20
N GLY A 413 10.80 6.03 32.98
CA GLY A 413 9.80 6.18 31.90
C GLY A 413 8.42 5.64 32.27
N ASN A 414 7.50 5.75 31.31
CA ASN A 414 6.12 5.26 31.40
C ASN A 414 6.01 3.74 31.18
N LEU A 415 6.94 3.13 30.43
CA LEU A 415 6.96 1.71 30.10
C LEU A 415 8.27 1.09 30.62
N ARG A 416 8.24 0.69 31.89
CA ARG A 416 9.34 0.06 32.62
C ARG A 416 9.37 -1.46 32.37
N HIS A 417 10.55 -2.06 32.49
CA HIS A 417 10.71 -3.51 32.42
C HIS A 417 11.88 -4.03 33.27
N THR A 418 11.74 -5.26 33.72
CA THR A 418 12.79 -6.03 34.40
C THR A 418 13.74 -6.68 33.39
N SER A 419 14.78 -7.35 33.90
CA SER A 419 15.64 -8.23 33.11
C SER A 419 15.55 -9.69 33.57
N ARG A 420 16.27 -10.58 32.87
CA ARG A 420 16.51 -11.98 33.25
C ARG A 420 17.21 -12.17 34.63
N THR A 421 17.77 -11.12 35.21
CA THR A 421 18.65 -11.22 36.40
C THR A 421 18.41 -10.15 37.46
N ALA A 422 17.75 -9.04 37.14
CA ALA A 422 17.42 -7.98 38.08
C ALA A 422 16.06 -7.34 37.79
N GLY A 423 15.30 -7.10 38.87
CA GLY A 423 14.05 -6.34 38.85
C GLY A 423 14.24 -4.86 39.18
N CYS A 424 13.16 -4.09 39.09
CA CYS A 424 13.14 -2.70 39.57
C CYS A 424 12.68 -2.64 41.04
N ALA A 425 13.31 -1.77 41.83
CA ALA A 425 12.89 -1.55 43.22
C ALA A 425 11.46 -1.01 43.26
N GLY A 426 10.58 -1.67 44.04
CA GLY A 426 9.15 -1.36 44.08
C GLY A 426 8.34 -1.92 42.90
N GLN A 427 8.89 -2.83 42.09
CA GLN A 427 8.13 -3.58 41.09
C GLN A 427 8.19 -5.08 41.40
N ASN A 428 7.25 -5.54 42.23
CA ASN A 428 6.95 -6.96 42.35
C ASN A 428 5.84 -7.32 41.35
N ALA A 429 5.97 -8.46 40.68
CA ALA A 429 4.86 -9.08 39.96
C ALA A 429 3.82 -9.74 40.91
N ASN A 430 4.13 -9.79 42.21
CA ASN A 430 3.43 -10.57 43.21
C ASN A 430 3.31 -9.76 44.52
N ASP A 431 2.06 -9.64 45.00
CA ASP A 431 1.57 -9.10 46.28
C ASP A 431 1.13 -7.61 46.40
N ASN A 432 -0.04 -7.46 47.04
CA ASN A 432 -0.77 -6.28 47.54
C ASN A 432 -0.41 -4.86 47.03
N TYR A 433 -1.12 -4.46 45.97
CA TYR A 433 -1.10 -3.14 45.35
C TYR A 433 -1.29 -1.95 46.31
N ASN A 434 -0.39 -0.97 46.25
CA ASN A 434 -0.54 0.37 46.81
C ASN A 434 -0.15 1.46 45.79
N SER A 435 -0.16 2.74 46.18
CA SER A 435 0.07 3.87 45.27
C SER A 435 1.49 3.99 44.70
N SER A 436 2.37 3.02 44.97
CA SER A 436 3.76 2.97 44.48
C SER A 436 3.90 2.21 43.14
N ASP A 437 2.88 1.44 42.74
CA ASP A 437 3.03 0.31 41.80
C ASP A 437 2.64 0.66 40.35
N ALA A 438 3.26 1.70 39.78
CA ALA A 438 2.95 2.17 38.44
C ALA A 438 3.60 1.33 37.31
N PHE A 439 2.87 0.31 36.86
CA PHE A 439 2.98 -0.41 35.57
C PHE A 439 4.18 -1.38 35.38
N ASN A 440 3.89 -2.68 35.21
CA ASN A 440 4.88 -3.75 35.03
C ASN A 440 4.64 -4.58 33.75
N ILE A 441 5.71 -4.76 32.96
CA ILE A 441 5.92 -5.90 32.04
C ILE A 441 7.18 -6.64 32.53
N ALA A 442 7.00 -7.82 33.15
CA ALA A 442 8.03 -8.55 33.90
C ALA A 442 7.54 -9.97 34.20
N PHE A 443 8.07 -11.10 33.74
CA PHE A 443 9.41 -11.43 33.21
C PHE A 443 10.54 -11.31 34.25
N ASN A 444 11.47 -12.28 34.24
CA ASN A 444 11.89 -12.93 35.48
C ASN A 444 13.35 -12.75 35.93
N SER A 445 13.46 -12.01 37.03
CA SER A 445 14.00 -12.55 38.29
C SER A 445 13.14 -12.14 39.52
N GLY A 446 11.88 -12.55 39.71
CA GLY A 446 11.00 -13.43 38.95
C GLY A 446 9.70 -13.75 39.68
N ASN A 447 8.54 -13.55 39.00
CA ASN A 447 7.18 -14.11 39.28
C ASN A 447 6.05 -13.62 38.30
N GLU A 448 6.37 -13.06 37.12
CA GLU A 448 5.49 -12.93 35.90
C GLU A 448 4.28 -11.95 35.81
N GLY A 449 4.10 -11.30 34.65
CA GLY A 449 2.91 -10.53 34.28
C GLY A 449 3.01 -9.55 33.07
N ILE A 450 1.83 -9.04 32.66
CA ILE A 450 1.58 -7.70 32.10
C ILE A 450 0.27 -7.23 32.73
N VAL A 451 0.26 -6.16 33.55
CA VAL A 451 -0.95 -5.77 34.30
C VAL A 451 -1.23 -4.28 34.24
N PRO A 452 -2.40 -3.91 33.72
CA PRO A 452 -3.09 -2.76 34.34
C PRO A 452 -4.64 -2.86 34.49
N THR A 453 -5.17 -2.96 35.73
CA THR A 453 -6.46 -2.33 36.11
C THR A 453 -6.45 -1.81 37.55
N TYR A 454 -7.31 -0.83 37.82
CA TYR A 454 -7.85 -0.56 39.16
C TYR A 454 -9.33 -0.96 39.13
N LYS A 455 -9.73 -1.91 39.99
CA LYS A 455 -11.08 -2.51 40.09
C LYS A 455 -11.56 -3.30 38.86
N ALA A 456 -11.02 -4.52 38.65
CA ALA A 456 -11.81 -5.78 38.68
C ALA A 456 -11.11 -7.00 38.03
N THR A 457 -10.10 -6.80 37.18
CA THR A 457 -9.41 -7.91 36.48
C THR A 457 -7.99 -7.53 36.10
N GLU A 458 -6.99 -8.31 36.51
CA GLU A 458 -5.60 -8.12 36.07
C GLU A 458 -5.47 -8.57 34.61
N VAL A 459 -4.86 -7.74 33.75
CA VAL A 459 -4.90 -7.98 32.29
C VAL A 459 -4.19 -9.28 31.90
N CYS A 460 -3.03 -9.58 32.49
CA CYS A 460 -2.34 -10.85 32.36
C CYS A 460 -1.53 -11.14 33.66
N TYR A 461 -2.14 -11.78 34.68
CA TYR A 461 -1.42 -12.32 35.86
C TYR A 461 -1.46 -13.86 35.92
N SER A 462 -0.50 -14.45 36.62
CA SER A 462 -0.11 -15.86 36.55
C SER A 462 -1.27 -16.84 36.84
N GLY A 463 -1.68 -17.62 35.83
CA GLY A 463 -2.39 -18.88 36.06
C GLY A 463 -3.56 -19.18 35.13
N LYS A 464 -4.66 -18.40 35.17
CA LYS A 464 -5.98 -18.81 34.61
C LYS A 464 -6.89 -17.65 34.17
N GLY A 465 -6.41 -16.77 33.27
CA GLY A 465 -7.19 -15.64 32.74
C GLY A 465 -7.42 -15.69 31.22
N ASN A 466 -8.66 -15.95 30.79
CA ASN A 466 -9.04 -16.12 29.37
C ASN A 466 -9.28 -14.78 28.62
N ALA A 467 -8.52 -13.70 28.89
CA ALA A 467 -8.91 -12.34 28.48
C ALA A 467 -7.76 -11.31 28.27
N CYS A 468 -6.51 -11.74 28.08
CA CYS A 468 -5.34 -10.85 27.92
C CYS A 468 -5.32 -10.22 26.50
N ASN A 469 -5.94 -9.05 26.29
CA ASN A 469 -5.97 -8.32 25.01
C ASN A 469 -5.04 -7.08 25.04
N PHE A 470 -4.05 -7.04 24.14
CA PHE A 470 -3.11 -5.92 24.01
C PHE A 470 -2.42 -5.87 22.65
N LYS A 471 -1.85 -4.71 22.33
CA LYS A 471 -0.87 -4.47 21.26
C LYS A 471 0.35 -3.76 21.85
N PHE A 472 1.54 -4.18 21.48
CA PHE A 472 2.80 -3.58 21.88
C PHE A 472 3.67 -3.29 20.65
N TYR A 473 4.17 -2.06 20.61
CA TYR A 473 4.86 -1.48 19.46
C TYR A 473 6.22 -0.90 19.87
N LEU A 474 7.15 -0.92 18.93
CA LEU A 474 8.48 -0.29 19.00
C LEU A 474 8.73 0.50 17.70
N ARG A 475 9.59 1.53 17.69
CA ARG A 475 9.92 2.28 16.46
C ARG A 475 11.36 2.76 16.33
#